data_AF-A0A540MEM5-F1
#
_entry.id   AF-A0A540MEM5-F1
#
_cell.length_a   1.000
_cell.length_b   1.000
_cell.length_c   1.000
_cell.angle_alpha   90.00
_cell.angle_beta   90.00
_cell.angle_gamma   90.00
#
_symmetry.space_group_name_H-M   'P 1'
#
loop_
_entity.id
_entity.type
_entity.pdbx_description
1 polymer ?
#
loop_
_entity_poly.entity_id
_entity_poly.type
_entity_poly.pdbx_seq_one_letter_code
_entity_poly.pdbx_strand_id
1 'polypeptide(L)'
;MRPLLFLFSATIVLIFIFFFLAARPSATLATPTAIDPTIRTNLPIYGISSFNCEECPQSHPVIANVVEGLRYPFIYSLADLGSLPGKPHKNIVRFLKRKPFRKPDISATIQGVLEKFKGEGRDNGLVADVGANVGIASFAAAVMGFQVLAFEPVFENLQRICDGIYLNRVGDLVTVFEAAASDSPGNITFHKLVGRMDNSAISATGARLAFKNNEEVAVQVRTIPLDDVIPESEPVLLLKIDVQGWEYHVLKGASKLLSRKAGEAPYIIYEEDERLLRASNSSAREIREFLKGVGYNHCTQHGTDAHCTKLG
;
A
#
# COMPACT_ATOMS: atom_id res chain seq x y z
N MET A 1 30.41 58.75 -26.90
CA MET A 1 30.74 58.53 -25.47
C MET A 1 29.52 58.68 -24.53
N ARG A 2 28.34 58.14 -24.87
CA ARG A 2 27.17 58.11 -23.95
C ARG A 2 26.44 56.75 -23.82
N PRO A 3 26.59 55.73 -24.71
CA PRO A 3 25.89 54.46 -24.50
C PRO A 3 26.69 53.42 -23.68
N LEU A 4 28.00 53.60 -23.52
CA LEU A 4 28.87 52.64 -22.82
C LEU A 4 28.80 52.76 -21.28
N LEU A 5 28.41 53.92 -20.74
CA LEU A 5 28.24 54.13 -19.30
C LEU A 5 26.94 53.53 -18.74
N PHE A 6 25.90 53.39 -19.58
CA PHE A 6 24.62 52.80 -19.15
C PHE A 6 24.66 51.27 -19.01
N LEU A 7 25.50 50.59 -19.79
CA LEU A 7 25.69 49.13 -19.69
C LEU A 7 26.48 48.72 -18.44
N PHE A 8 27.41 49.58 -17.99
CA PHE A 8 28.14 49.37 -16.73
C PHE A 8 27.29 49.65 -15.48
N SER A 9 26.37 50.63 -15.53
CA SER A 9 25.47 50.89 -14.40
C SER A 9 24.42 49.80 -14.22
N ALA A 10 23.89 49.24 -15.32
CA ALA A 10 22.87 48.19 -15.27
C ALA A 10 23.43 46.84 -14.73
N THR A 11 24.69 46.52 -15.05
CA THR A 11 25.34 45.29 -14.56
C THR A 11 25.71 45.38 -13.08
N ILE A 12 26.13 46.55 -12.60
CA ILE A 12 26.39 46.78 -11.16
C ILE A 12 25.09 46.68 -10.35
N VAL A 13 23.98 47.25 -10.84
CA VAL A 13 22.67 47.15 -10.17
C VAL A 13 22.16 45.70 -10.10
N LEU A 14 22.36 44.90 -11.15
CA LEU A 14 22.00 43.47 -11.16
C LEU A 14 22.83 42.63 -10.18
N ILE A 15 24.13 42.94 -10.02
CA ILE A 15 25.00 42.27 -9.04
C ILE A 15 24.58 42.64 -7.61
N PHE A 16 24.24 43.90 -7.33
CA PHE A 16 23.76 44.33 -6.02
C PHE A 16 22.40 43.71 -5.66
N ILE A 17 21.48 43.55 -6.62
CA ILE A 17 20.19 42.85 -6.40
C ILE A 17 20.43 41.36 -6.10
N PHE A 18 21.40 40.72 -6.75
CA PHE A 18 21.75 39.32 -6.47
C PHE A 18 22.33 39.14 -5.06
N PHE A 19 23.19 40.05 -4.61
CA PHE A 19 23.70 40.02 -3.23
C PHE A 19 22.65 40.39 -2.18
N PHE A 20 21.72 41.31 -2.48
CA PHE A 20 20.61 41.64 -1.57
C PHE A 20 19.55 40.51 -1.45
N LEU A 21 19.34 39.73 -2.51
CA LEU A 21 18.46 38.55 -2.47
C LEU A 21 19.14 37.32 -1.85
N ALA A 22 20.46 37.19 -1.97
CA ALA A 22 21.25 36.13 -1.33
C ALA A 22 21.54 36.41 0.15
N ALA A 23 21.62 37.67 0.56
CA ALA A 23 21.81 38.09 1.94
C ALA A 23 20.47 38.40 2.63
N ARG A 24 19.64 37.37 2.85
CA ARG A 24 18.65 37.44 3.92
C ARG A 24 19.37 37.22 5.25
N PRO A 25 19.11 38.02 6.29
CA PRO A 25 19.58 37.69 7.64
C PRO A 25 18.97 36.34 8.01
N SER A 26 19.79 35.40 8.50
CA SER A 26 19.29 34.27 9.26
C SER A 26 18.44 34.83 10.39
N ALA A 27 17.12 34.75 10.22
CA ALA A 27 16.21 34.91 11.33
C ALA A 27 16.60 33.83 12.34
N THR A 28 17.10 34.27 13.49
CA THR A 28 17.27 33.43 14.67
C THR A 28 15.91 32.84 15.00
N LEU A 29 15.65 31.62 14.53
CA LEU A 29 14.63 30.79 15.15
C LEU A 29 15.10 30.56 16.57
N ALA A 30 14.32 31.08 17.52
CA ALA A 30 14.40 30.63 18.90
C ALA A 30 14.40 29.10 18.88
N THR A 31 15.43 28.52 19.49
CA THR A 31 15.52 27.09 19.79
C THR A 31 14.18 26.63 20.34
N PRO A 32 13.46 25.73 19.66
CA PRO A 32 12.60 24.82 20.39
C PRO A 32 13.56 24.05 21.30
N THR A 33 13.33 24.13 22.60
CA THR A 33 13.88 23.20 23.59
C THR A 33 14.01 21.83 22.95
N ALA A 34 15.24 21.31 22.89
CA ALA A 34 15.54 19.99 22.41
C ALA A 34 14.56 19.02 23.08
N ILE A 35 13.54 18.60 22.33
CA ILE A 35 12.81 17.40 22.64
C ILE A 35 13.85 16.33 22.40
N ASP A 36 14.29 15.77 23.52
CA ASP A 36 15.14 14.59 23.62
C ASP A 36 14.87 13.67 22.42
N PRO A 37 15.87 13.46 21.53
CA PRO A 37 15.75 12.40 20.56
C PRO A 37 15.85 11.15 21.41
N THR A 38 14.71 10.68 21.90
CA THR A 38 14.57 9.28 22.27
C THR A 38 14.98 8.56 21.01
N ILE A 39 16.21 8.06 21.06
CA ILE A 39 16.78 7.07 20.18
C ILE A 39 15.64 6.06 20.06
N ARG A 40 14.88 6.13 18.97
CA ARG A 40 14.02 5.03 18.56
C ARG A 40 15.02 3.96 18.19
N THR A 41 15.40 3.22 19.21
CA THR A 41 16.15 1.99 19.09
C THR A 41 15.56 1.24 17.91
N ASN A 42 16.40 0.82 16.98
CA ASN A 42 16.10 -0.16 15.92
C ASN A 42 15.73 -1.54 16.53
N LEU A 43 14.99 -1.55 17.63
CA LEU A 43 14.23 -2.68 18.10
C LEU A 43 13.02 -2.77 17.17
N PRO A 44 12.83 -3.88 16.47
CA PRO A 44 11.66 -4.05 15.62
C PRO A 44 10.41 -3.84 16.48
N ILE A 45 9.64 -2.77 16.22
CA ILE A 45 8.31 -2.55 16.83
C ILE A 45 7.41 -3.76 16.53
N TYR A 46 7.70 -4.44 15.44
CA TYR A 46 7.03 -5.61 14.91
C TYR A 46 8.04 -6.76 14.85
N GLY A 47 7.67 -8.03 15.09
CA GLY A 47 8.61 -9.17 15.17
C GLY A 47 9.47 -9.46 13.92
N ILE A 48 9.40 -8.63 12.88
CA ILE A 48 10.20 -8.65 11.66
C ILE A 48 10.63 -7.23 11.29
N SER A 49 11.84 -7.09 10.73
CA SER A 49 12.31 -5.84 10.12
C SER A 49 11.47 -5.43 8.91
N SER A 50 11.08 -4.17 8.84
CA SER A 50 10.43 -3.61 7.65
C SER A 50 11.36 -3.64 6.43
N PHE A 51 10.77 -3.75 5.24
CA PHE A 51 11.47 -3.61 3.97
C PHE A 51 11.99 -2.19 3.80
N ASN A 52 13.26 -2.04 3.42
CA ASN A 52 13.90 -0.74 3.27
C ASN A 52 13.64 -0.16 1.87
N CYS A 53 12.65 0.72 1.76
CA CYS A 53 12.35 1.39 0.50
C CYS A 53 13.41 2.38 0.03
N GLU A 54 14.28 2.89 0.90
CA GLU A 54 15.38 3.79 0.51
C GLU A 54 16.51 3.03 -0.20
N GLU A 55 16.72 1.77 0.16
CA GLU A 55 17.69 0.87 -0.47
C GLU A 55 17.10 0.08 -1.65
N CYS A 56 15.78 0.15 -1.85
CA CYS A 56 15.09 -0.54 -2.92
C CYS A 56 15.44 0.08 -4.28
N PRO A 57 15.96 -0.69 -5.25
CA PRO A 57 16.24 -0.16 -6.57
C PRO A 57 14.92 0.26 -7.24
N GLN A 58 14.95 1.44 -7.87
CA GLN A 58 13.79 1.97 -8.57
C GLN A 58 13.33 0.99 -9.66
N SER A 59 12.01 0.86 -9.83
CA SER A 59 11.49 0.18 -11.02
C SER A 59 11.79 1.03 -12.28
N HIS A 60 11.94 0.42 -13.46
CA HIS A 60 12.24 1.18 -14.67
C HIS A 60 11.58 0.59 -15.93
N PRO A 61 10.89 1.41 -16.76
CA PRO A 61 10.60 2.84 -16.58
C PRO A 61 9.37 3.12 -15.71
N VAL A 62 9.34 4.20 -14.93
CA VAL A 62 8.17 4.62 -14.12
C VAL A 62 7.33 5.67 -14.85
N ILE A 63 6.05 5.36 -15.06
CA ILE A 63 5.03 6.33 -15.49
C ILE A 63 4.00 6.48 -14.37
N ALA A 64 3.86 7.69 -13.85
CA ALA A 64 2.93 7.97 -12.76
C ALA A 64 1.96 9.11 -13.10
N ASN A 65 0.76 9.03 -12.54
CA ASN A 65 -0.21 10.12 -12.63
C ASN A 65 -1.18 10.07 -11.43
N VAL A 66 -1.87 11.18 -11.20
CA VAL A 66 -2.94 11.27 -10.21
C VAL A 66 -4.10 10.36 -10.63
N VAL A 67 -4.71 9.71 -9.63
CA VAL A 67 -5.92 8.90 -9.80
C VAL A 67 -7.16 9.79 -9.79
N GLU A 68 -8.00 9.70 -10.83
CA GLU A 68 -9.23 10.52 -10.96
C GLU A 68 -10.36 10.08 -10.02
N GLY A 69 -11.27 10.99 -9.67
CA GLY A 69 -12.55 10.63 -9.05
C GLY A 69 -12.47 10.08 -7.62
N LEU A 70 -11.37 10.37 -6.92
CA LEU A 70 -11.19 10.15 -5.48
C LEU A 70 -11.33 11.46 -4.73
N ARG A 71 -11.83 11.38 -3.50
CA ARG A 71 -11.91 12.55 -2.61
C ARG A 71 -10.52 12.93 -2.10
N TYR A 72 -9.69 11.93 -1.81
CA TYR A 72 -8.28 12.11 -1.47
C TYR A 72 -7.43 11.54 -2.62
N PRO A 73 -7.10 12.34 -3.65
CA PRO A 73 -6.34 11.85 -4.78
C PRO A 73 -4.91 11.47 -4.36
N PHE A 74 -4.38 10.42 -4.97
CA PHE A 74 -3.00 9.96 -4.82
C PHE A 74 -2.36 9.70 -6.18
N ILE A 75 -1.05 9.63 -6.23
CA ILE A 75 -0.26 9.29 -7.40
C ILE A 75 -0.11 7.76 -7.47
N TYR A 76 -0.52 7.19 -8.61
CA TYR A 76 -0.29 5.78 -8.93
C TYR A 76 0.81 5.68 -9.98
N SER A 77 1.82 4.84 -9.74
CA SER A 77 2.93 4.54 -10.64
C SER A 77 2.74 3.21 -11.35
N LEU A 78 3.15 3.16 -12.62
CA LEU A 78 3.21 1.97 -13.45
C LEU A 78 4.65 1.79 -13.92
N ALA A 79 5.19 0.59 -13.73
CA ALA A 79 6.51 0.22 -14.23
C ALA A 79 6.47 -0.70 -15.47
N ASP A 80 5.27 -0.94 -16.00
CA ASP A 80 5.05 -1.83 -17.15
C ASP A 80 4.39 -1.05 -18.29
N LEU A 81 5.10 -0.93 -19.42
CA LEU A 81 4.53 -0.38 -20.64
C LEU A 81 3.52 -1.34 -21.29
N GLY A 82 3.44 -2.58 -20.82
CA GLY A 82 2.78 -3.71 -21.46
C GLY A 82 3.72 -4.44 -22.42
N SER A 83 3.20 -5.49 -23.04
CA SER A 83 3.94 -6.29 -24.04
C SER A 83 4.01 -5.53 -25.36
N LEU A 84 5.00 -4.65 -25.55
CA LEU A 84 5.25 -3.97 -26.83
C LEU A 84 5.67 -5.00 -27.91
N PRO A 85 5.19 -4.88 -29.17
CA PRO A 85 4.41 -3.79 -29.78
C PRO A 85 2.88 -3.87 -29.54
N GLY A 86 2.42 -4.72 -28.63
CA GLY A 86 1.01 -4.82 -28.22
C GLY A 86 0.48 -3.54 -27.57
N LYS A 87 -0.82 -3.56 -27.20
CA LYS A 87 -1.50 -2.37 -26.66
C LYS A 87 -0.90 -2.02 -25.28
N PRO A 88 -0.46 -0.78 -25.07
CA PRO A 88 0.05 -0.37 -23.77
C PRO A 88 -1.06 -0.36 -22.73
N HIS A 89 -0.67 -0.37 -21.46
CA HIS A 89 -1.62 -0.34 -20.34
C HIS A 89 -2.64 0.81 -20.49
N LYS A 90 -3.91 0.58 -20.14
CA LYS A 90 -5.01 1.55 -20.38
C LYS A 90 -4.72 2.92 -19.74
N ASN A 91 -4.09 2.94 -18.56
CA ASN A 91 -3.71 4.18 -17.90
C ASN A 91 -2.56 4.90 -18.61
N ILE A 92 -1.64 4.19 -19.27
CA ILE A 92 -0.60 4.80 -20.12
C ILE A 92 -1.25 5.47 -21.33
N VAL A 93 -2.21 4.79 -21.99
CA VAL A 93 -2.98 5.40 -23.09
C VAL A 93 -3.70 6.68 -22.63
N ARG A 94 -4.24 6.69 -21.42
CA ARG A 94 -4.88 7.87 -20.83
C ARG A 94 -3.88 9.00 -20.57
N PHE A 95 -2.74 8.67 -19.98
CA PHE A 95 -1.66 9.64 -19.76
C PHE A 95 -1.16 10.29 -21.05
N LEU A 96 -0.97 9.50 -22.11
CA LEU A 96 -0.61 10.02 -23.44
C LEU A 96 -1.67 10.97 -24.01
N LYS A 97 -2.94 10.82 -23.59
CA LYS A 97 -4.05 11.73 -23.89
C LYS A 97 -4.21 12.85 -22.86
N ARG A 98 -3.21 13.09 -22.00
CA ARG A 98 -3.21 14.06 -20.90
C ARG A 98 -4.37 13.89 -19.90
N LYS A 99 -4.84 12.64 -19.73
CA LYS A 99 -5.87 12.30 -18.76
C LYS A 99 -5.25 11.68 -17.51
N PRO A 100 -5.82 11.92 -16.31
CA PRO A 100 -5.40 11.23 -15.10
C PRO A 100 -5.62 9.72 -15.22
N PHE A 101 -4.98 8.95 -14.34
CA PHE A 101 -5.19 7.51 -14.27
C PHE A 101 -6.61 7.20 -13.80
N ARG A 102 -7.19 6.11 -14.34
CA ARG A 102 -8.50 5.64 -13.91
C ARG A 102 -8.38 5.11 -12.48
N LYS A 103 -9.38 5.45 -11.66
CA LYS A 103 -9.58 4.93 -10.32
C LYS A 103 -9.71 3.41 -10.27
N PRO A 104 -8.92 2.72 -9.43
CA PRO A 104 -9.24 1.36 -8.99
C PRO A 104 -10.43 1.38 -8.02
N ASP A 105 -11.37 0.44 -8.16
CA ASP A 105 -12.60 0.46 -7.36
C ASP A 105 -12.31 0.37 -5.85
N ILE A 106 -11.31 -0.44 -5.46
CA ILE A 106 -10.89 -0.59 -4.06
C ILE A 106 -10.47 0.75 -3.42
N SER A 107 -9.85 1.67 -4.14
CA SER A 107 -9.41 2.95 -3.57
C SER A 107 -10.58 3.79 -3.04
N ALA A 108 -11.70 3.79 -3.75
CA ALA A 108 -12.89 4.51 -3.30
C ALA A 108 -13.52 3.84 -2.07
N THR A 109 -13.52 2.51 -2.06
CA THR A 109 -14.02 1.69 -0.96
C THR A 109 -13.21 1.95 0.31
N ILE A 110 -11.88 1.89 0.23
CA ILE A 110 -10.98 2.18 1.36
C ILE A 110 -11.23 3.58 1.90
N GLN A 111 -11.26 4.61 1.03
CA GLN A 111 -11.52 5.98 1.48
C GLN A 111 -12.90 6.11 2.13
N GLY A 112 -13.95 5.52 1.55
CA GLY A 112 -15.29 5.57 2.12
C GLY A 112 -15.41 4.88 3.48
N VAL A 113 -14.69 3.79 3.73
CA VAL A 113 -14.65 3.13 5.05
C VAL A 113 -13.90 3.99 6.06
N LEU A 114 -12.71 4.47 5.70
CA LEU A 114 -11.87 5.27 6.59
C LEU A 114 -12.46 6.64 6.93
N GLU A 115 -13.26 7.22 6.03
CA GLU A 115 -14.01 8.44 6.32
C GLU A 115 -15.05 8.24 7.43
N LYS A 116 -15.68 7.07 7.51
CA LYS A 116 -16.59 6.76 8.61
C LYS A 116 -15.84 6.72 9.93
N PHE A 117 -14.70 6.02 9.99
CA PHE A 117 -13.87 5.99 11.20
C PHE A 117 -13.36 7.37 11.61
N LYS A 118 -12.95 8.20 10.65
CA LYS A 118 -12.57 9.58 10.91
C LYS A 118 -13.73 10.39 11.49
N GLY A 119 -14.94 10.21 10.94
CA GLY A 119 -16.17 10.83 11.46
C GLY A 119 -16.55 10.36 12.87
N GLU A 120 -16.14 9.15 13.27
CA GLU A 120 -16.30 8.59 14.61
C GLU A 120 -15.17 9.00 15.58
N GLY A 121 -14.20 9.83 15.15
CA GLY A 121 -13.06 10.24 15.97
C GLY A 121 -11.98 9.15 16.14
N ARG A 122 -11.92 8.18 15.22
CA ARG A 122 -10.95 7.08 15.20
C ARG A 122 -9.92 7.29 14.10
N ASP A 123 -9.26 8.44 14.09
CA ASP A 123 -8.29 8.84 13.06
C ASP A 123 -6.84 8.40 13.35
N ASN A 124 -6.58 7.84 14.53
CA ASN A 124 -5.27 7.39 14.99
C ASN A 124 -5.01 5.89 14.81
N GLY A 125 -5.96 5.13 14.28
CA GLY A 125 -5.80 3.68 14.10
C GLY A 125 -5.13 3.27 12.79
N LEU A 126 -4.73 2.00 12.74
CA LEU A 126 -3.94 1.41 11.66
C LEU A 126 -4.82 0.78 10.57
N VAL A 127 -4.35 0.82 9.33
CA VAL A 127 -4.80 -0.05 8.22
C VAL A 127 -3.77 -1.14 7.95
N ALA A 128 -4.19 -2.40 7.95
CA ALA A 128 -3.39 -3.52 7.46
C ALA A 128 -3.82 -3.87 6.03
N ASP A 129 -2.90 -3.74 5.06
CA ASP A 129 -3.09 -4.07 3.66
C ASP A 129 -2.31 -5.34 3.32
N VAL A 130 -3.00 -6.48 3.30
CA VAL A 130 -2.43 -7.79 3.01
C VAL A 130 -2.61 -8.12 1.54
N GLY A 131 -1.50 -8.48 0.89
CA GLY A 131 -1.43 -8.55 -0.58
C GLY A 131 -1.51 -7.14 -1.16
N ALA A 132 -0.61 -6.26 -0.70
CA ALA A 132 -0.62 -4.85 -1.07
C ALA A 132 -0.39 -4.64 -2.58
N ASN A 133 0.18 -5.62 -3.28
CA ASN A 133 0.45 -5.60 -4.71
C ASN A 133 1.21 -4.32 -5.07
N VAL A 134 0.64 -3.45 -5.91
CA VAL A 134 1.27 -2.19 -6.31
C VAL A 134 0.93 -1.00 -5.38
N GLY A 135 0.40 -1.26 -4.18
CA GLY A 135 0.17 -0.27 -3.12
C GLY A 135 -1.12 0.55 -3.24
N ILE A 136 -2.06 0.18 -4.10
CA ILE A 136 -3.28 0.96 -4.36
C ILE A 136 -4.13 1.22 -3.11
N ALA A 137 -4.38 0.19 -2.29
CA ALA A 137 -5.15 0.32 -1.07
C ALA A 137 -4.35 1.07 0.01
N SER A 138 -3.06 0.72 0.15
CA SER A 138 -2.11 1.42 1.01
C SER A 138 -2.09 2.93 0.76
N PHE A 139 -1.92 3.39 -0.48
CA PHE A 139 -1.89 4.83 -0.78
C PHE A 139 -3.24 5.49 -0.59
N ALA A 140 -4.34 4.81 -0.91
CA ALA A 140 -5.68 5.34 -0.67
C ALA A 140 -5.94 5.66 0.81
N ALA A 141 -5.38 4.86 1.72
CA ALA A 141 -5.42 5.09 3.17
C ALA A 141 -4.40 6.14 3.62
N ALA A 142 -3.14 6.03 3.18
CA ALA A 142 -2.04 6.88 3.64
C ALA A 142 -2.27 8.37 3.31
N VAL A 143 -2.81 8.69 2.12
CA VAL A 143 -3.10 10.10 1.77
C VAL A 143 -4.23 10.73 2.60
N MET A 144 -4.99 9.94 3.35
CA MET A 144 -5.96 10.43 4.33
C MET A 144 -5.34 10.69 5.72
N GLY A 145 -4.08 10.30 5.91
CA GLY A 145 -3.32 10.43 7.16
C GLY A 145 -3.26 9.17 8.03
N PHE A 146 -3.76 8.02 7.55
CA PHE A 146 -3.71 6.78 8.33
C PHE A 146 -2.35 6.09 8.21
N GLN A 147 -1.91 5.46 9.30
CA GLN A 147 -0.77 4.54 9.27
C GLN A 147 -1.17 3.23 8.59
N VAL A 148 -0.25 2.67 7.80
CA VAL A 148 -0.46 1.47 6.99
C VAL A 148 0.66 0.47 7.24
N LEU A 149 0.29 -0.79 7.51
CA LEU A 149 1.18 -1.94 7.39
C LEU A 149 0.85 -2.68 6.09
N ALA A 150 1.76 -2.65 5.13
CA ALA A 150 1.62 -3.29 3.83
C ALA A 150 2.42 -4.59 3.78
N PHE A 151 1.76 -5.70 3.45
CA PHE A 151 2.40 -7.02 3.30
C PHE A 151 2.38 -7.42 1.82
N GLU A 152 3.57 -7.55 1.23
CA GLU A 152 3.73 -7.91 -0.17
C GLU A 152 5.00 -8.75 -0.36
N PRO A 153 4.90 -10.01 -0.81
CA PRO A 153 6.07 -10.86 -0.96
C PRO A 153 6.81 -10.70 -2.30
N VAL A 154 6.20 -10.07 -3.33
CA VAL A 154 6.80 -10.01 -4.66
C VAL A 154 7.67 -8.77 -4.79
N PHE A 155 8.97 -8.96 -5.03
CA PHE A 155 9.95 -7.89 -5.11
C PHE A 155 9.58 -6.77 -6.11
N GLU A 156 9.09 -7.11 -7.30
CA GLU A 156 8.73 -6.10 -8.30
C GLU A 156 7.49 -5.28 -7.89
N ASN A 157 6.64 -5.83 -7.03
CA ASN A 157 5.54 -5.11 -6.40
C ASN A 157 6.06 -4.20 -5.28
N LEU A 158 7.01 -4.68 -4.48
CA LEU A 158 7.71 -3.86 -3.48
C LEU A 158 8.39 -2.64 -4.11
N GLN A 159 9.06 -2.79 -5.26
CA GLN A 159 9.63 -1.65 -5.99
C GLN A 159 8.58 -0.60 -6.32
N ARG A 160 7.39 -1.01 -6.77
CA ARG A 160 6.28 -0.10 -7.08
C ARG A 160 5.69 0.55 -5.85
N ILE A 161 5.58 -0.19 -4.74
CA ILE A 161 5.16 0.35 -3.46
C ILE A 161 6.16 1.44 -3.03
N CYS A 162 7.46 1.18 -3.10
CA CYS A 162 8.48 2.16 -2.74
C CYS A 162 8.46 3.40 -3.64
N ASP A 163 8.28 3.24 -4.96
CA ASP A 163 8.05 4.35 -5.88
C ASP A 163 6.82 5.18 -5.47
N GLY A 164 5.72 4.51 -5.14
CA GLY A 164 4.50 5.17 -4.71
C GLY A 164 4.63 5.86 -3.34
N ILE A 165 5.37 5.29 -2.40
CA ILE A 165 5.70 5.92 -1.11
C ILE A 165 6.44 7.25 -1.35
N TYR A 166 7.47 7.21 -2.20
CA TYR A 166 8.25 8.40 -2.57
C TYR A 166 7.38 9.45 -3.28
N LEU A 167 6.61 9.04 -4.30
CA LEU A 167 5.78 9.95 -5.10
C LEU A 167 4.67 10.61 -4.28
N ASN A 168 4.07 9.87 -3.34
CA ASN A 168 3.00 10.39 -2.49
C ASN A 168 3.50 11.10 -1.21
N ARG A 169 4.81 11.01 -0.91
CA ARG A 169 5.43 11.56 0.31
C ARG A 169 4.81 11.01 1.59
N VAL A 170 4.61 9.69 1.62
CA VAL A 170 3.93 8.97 2.73
C VAL A 170 4.88 8.03 3.47
N GLY A 171 6.19 8.28 3.43
CA GLY A 171 7.21 7.43 4.06
C GLY A 171 6.98 7.22 5.56
N ASP A 172 6.52 8.25 6.26
CA ASP A 172 6.23 8.18 7.71
C ASP A 172 4.91 7.44 8.03
N LEU A 173 4.09 7.13 7.02
CA LEU A 173 2.76 6.53 7.19
C LEU A 173 2.71 5.08 6.70
N VAL A 174 3.61 4.64 5.83
CA VAL A 174 3.54 3.30 5.23
C VAL A 174 4.77 2.50 5.62
N THR A 175 4.55 1.46 6.42
CA THR A 175 5.56 0.44 6.73
C THR A 175 5.32 -0.78 5.85
N VAL A 176 6.35 -1.27 5.16
CA VAL A 176 6.24 -2.37 4.19
C VAL A 176 6.94 -3.61 4.75
N PHE A 177 6.38 -4.79 4.53
CA PHE A 177 6.99 -6.08 4.85
C PHE A 177 7.09 -6.94 3.59
N GLU A 178 8.31 -7.38 3.26
CA GLU A 178 8.57 -8.40 2.25
C GLU A 178 8.21 -9.79 2.80
N ALA A 179 6.91 -10.03 2.92
CA ALA A 179 6.37 -11.29 3.42
C ALA A 179 4.93 -11.49 2.97
N ALA A 180 4.56 -12.76 2.78
CA ALA A 180 3.17 -13.17 2.68
C ALA A 180 2.59 -13.36 4.08
N ALA A 181 1.42 -12.79 4.36
CA ALA A 181 0.72 -13.13 5.59
C ALA A 181 0.17 -14.57 5.50
N SER A 182 0.30 -15.36 6.57
CA SER A 182 -0.22 -16.75 6.61
C SER A 182 -0.49 -17.18 8.06
N ASP A 183 -0.96 -18.40 8.25
CA ASP A 183 -1.23 -19.02 9.55
C ASP A 183 0.01 -19.55 10.30
N SER A 184 1.18 -19.52 9.66
CA SER A 184 2.43 -19.98 10.27
C SER A 184 3.65 -19.25 9.69
N PRO A 185 4.71 -19.06 10.50
CA PRO A 185 5.98 -18.55 10.00
C PRO A 185 6.71 -19.63 9.20
N GLY A 186 7.38 -19.24 8.12
CA GLY A 186 8.07 -20.19 7.25
C GLY A 186 8.34 -19.63 5.87
N ASN A 187 8.41 -20.53 4.88
CA ASN A 187 8.46 -20.17 3.47
C ASN A 187 7.41 -20.99 2.72
N ILE A 188 6.73 -20.35 1.77
CA ILE A 188 5.80 -21.03 0.85
C ILE A 188 6.24 -20.79 -0.60
N THR A 189 5.87 -21.72 -1.47
CA THR A 189 6.04 -21.54 -2.91
C THR A 189 4.91 -20.66 -3.42
N PHE A 190 5.29 -19.53 -4.01
CA PHE A 190 4.42 -18.59 -4.67
C PHE A 190 4.54 -18.77 -6.19
N HIS A 191 3.42 -18.77 -6.92
CA HIS A 191 3.41 -18.96 -8.37
C HIS A 191 3.07 -17.65 -9.09
N LYS A 192 4.08 -17.03 -9.70
CA LYS A 192 3.95 -15.78 -10.45
C LYS A 192 3.90 -16.04 -11.95
N LEU A 193 3.07 -15.29 -12.67
CA LEU A 193 3.05 -15.34 -14.14
C LEU A 193 4.14 -14.46 -14.76
N VAL A 194 4.82 -14.98 -15.78
CA VAL A 194 5.84 -14.24 -16.53
C VAL A 194 5.18 -13.19 -17.42
N GLY A 195 5.68 -11.95 -17.36
CA GLY A 195 5.25 -10.86 -18.24
C GLY A 195 3.92 -10.19 -17.87
N ARG A 196 3.34 -10.50 -16.70
CA ARG A 196 2.23 -9.74 -16.09
C ARG A 196 2.48 -9.60 -14.60
N MET A 197 2.63 -8.36 -14.14
CA MET A 197 3.13 -8.05 -12.80
C MET A 197 2.04 -7.77 -11.77
N ASP A 198 0.79 -7.63 -12.20
CA ASP A 198 -0.37 -7.34 -11.35
C ASP A 198 -1.06 -8.60 -10.78
N ASN A 199 -0.56 -9.79 -11.12
CA ASN A 199 -1.34 -11.03 -11.08
C ASN A 199 -0.51 -12.21 -10.57
N SER A 200 -0.51 -12.33 -9.24
CA SER A 200 0.38 -13.17 -8.46
C SER A 200 -0.50 -14.03 -7.55
N ALA A 201 -0.43 -15.37 -7.64
CA ALA A 201 -1.24 -16.29 -6.83
C ALA A 201 -0.39 -17.32 -6.09
N ILE A 202 -0.87 -17.78 -4.93
CA ILE A 202 -0.12 -18.71 -4.08
C ILE A 202 -0.17 -20.16 -4.60
N SER A 203 -1.21 -20.52 -5.38
CA SER A 203 -1.30 -21.84 -6.03
C SER A 203 -1.07 -21.75 -7.54
N ALA A 204 -0.37 -22.75 -8.11
CA ALA A 204 -0.19 -22.87 -9.56
C ALA A 204 -1.54 -22.92 -10.30
N THR A 205 -2.52 -23.65 -9.75
CA THR A 205 -3.88 -23.69 -10.28
C THR A 205 -4.55 -22.32 -10.19
N GLY A 206 -4.45 -21.61 -9.06
CA GLY A 206 -4.98 -20.25 -8.92
C GLY A 206 -4.41 -19.29 -9.96
N ALA A 207 -3.09 -19.32 -10.15
CA ALA A 207 -2.40 -18.53 -11.17
C ALA A 207 -2.91 -18.81 -12.60
N ARG A 208 -3.13 -20.07 -12.97
CA ARG A 208 -3.71 -20.48 -14.26
C ARG A 208 -5.19 -20.12 -14.42
N LEU A 209 -5.97 -20.27 -13.36
CA LEU A 209 -7.40 -19.98 -13.41
C LEU A 209 -7.65 -18.48 -13.55
N ALA A 210 -6.75 -17.67 -13.00
CA ALA A 210 -6.78 -16.23 -13.15
C ALA A 210 -6.39 -15.78 -14.59
N PHE A 211 -5.53 -16.50 -15.34
CA PHE A 211 -5.05 -16.03 -16.67
C PHE A 211 -4.75 -17.09 -17.75
N LYS A 212 -4.88 -16.70 -19.02
CA LYS A 212 -4.74 -17.55 -20.23
C LYS A 212 -3.31 -17.75 -20.79
N ASN A 213 -2.26 -17.19 -20.17
CA ASN A 213 -0.86 -17.37 -20.60
C ASN A 213 -0.12 -18.25 -19.60
N ASN A 214 0.59 -19.28 -20.09
CA ASN A 214 0.98 -20.47 -19.31
C ASN A 214 2.43 -20.46 -18.77
N GLU A 215 3.15 -19.34 -18.78
CA GLU A 215 4.52 -19.29 -18.22
C GLU A 215 4.48 -18.87 -16.75
N GLU A 216 4.78 -19.82 -15.87
CA GLU A 216 4.79 -19.66 -14.41
C GLU A 216 6.22 -19.76 -13.87
N VAL A 217 6.54 -18.90 -12.89
CA VAL A 217 7.77 -18.97 -12.11
C VAL A 217 7.41 -19.23 -10.65
N ALA A 218 7.98 -20.28 -10.09
CA ALA A 218 7.92 -20.57 -8.68
C ALA A 218 8.93 -19.69 -7.93
N VAL A 219 8.45 -18.94 -6.94
CA VAL A 219 9.26 -18.06 -6.09
C VAL A 219 9.03 -18.48 -4.64
N GLN A 220 10.10 -18.70 -3.88
CA GLN A 220 9.99 -18.93 -2.45
C GLN A 220 9.80 -17.59 -1.74
N VAL A 221 8.75 -17.48 -0.95
CA VAL A 221 8.45 -16.26 -0.20
C VAL A 221 8.31 -16.56 1.28
N ARG A 222 8.79 -15.65 2.12
CA ARG A 222 8.65 -15.74 3.57
C ARG A 222 7.19 -15.57 3.97
N THR A 223 6.72 -16.38 4.92
CA THR A 223 5.41 -16.22 5.55
C THR A 223 5.51 -15.70 6.97
N ILE A 224 4.50 -14.92 7.39
CA ILE A 224 4.34 -14.50 8.78
C ILE A 224 2.86 -14.43 9.22
N PRO A 225 2.50 -14.86 10.44
CA PRO A 225 1.23 -14.55 11.07
C PRO A 225 1.07 -13.06 11.41
N LEU A 226 -0.08 -12.47 11.09
CA LEU A 226 -0.37 -11.08 11.45
C LEU A 226 -0.32 -10.85 12.97
N ASP A 227 -0.71 -11.86 13.76
CA ASP A 227 -0.64 -11.82 15.22
C ASP A 227 0.81 -11.75 15.77
N ASP A 228 1.82 -12.11 14.97
CA ASP A 228 3.25 -11.98 15.32
C ASP A 228 3.81 -10.59 14.96
N VAL A 229 3.13 -9.87 14.07
CA VAL A 229 3.50 -8.52 13.63
C VAL A 229 2.77 -7.50 14.47
N ILE A 230 1.43 -7.56 14.52
CA ILE A 230 0.57 -6.53 15.07
C ILE A 230 0.38 -6.77 16.57
N PRO A 231 0.91 -5.89 17.46
CA PRO A 231 0.73 -6.04 18.89
C PRO A 231 -0.74 -5.97 19.30
N GLU A 232 -1.11 -6.65 20.39
CA GLU A 232 -2.49 -6.63 20.91
C GLU A 232 -2.97 -5.21 21.27
N SER A 233 -2.04 -4.32 21.67
CA SER A 233 -2.32 -2.93 22.00
C SER A 233 -2.55 -2.01 20.80
N GLU A 234 -2.16 -2.44 19.59
CA GLU A 234 -2.20 -1.59 18.41
C GLU A 234 -3.62 -1.53 17.83
N PRO A 235 -4.28 -0.35 17.77
CA PRO A 235 -5.65 -0.24 17.27
C PRO A 235 -5.68 -0.41 15.75
N VAL A 236 -6.26 -1.50 15.26
CA VAL A 236 -6.45 -1.73 13.81
C VAL A 236 -7.88 -1.40 13.43
N LEU A 237 -8.07 -0.46 12.51
CA LEU A 237 -9.38 -0.05 12.01
C LEU A 237 -9.85 -0.94 10.88
N LEU A 238 -8.93 -1.29 9.99
CA LEU A 238 -9.22 -1.96 8.73
C LEU A 238 -8.16 -3.01 8.44
N LEU A 239 -8.60 -4.24 8.19
CA LEU A 239 -7.80 -5.32 7.63
C LEU A 239 -8.33 -5.61 6.23
N LYS A 240 -7.56 -5.24 5.20
CA LYS A 240 -7.83 -5.63 3.82
C LYS A 240 -6.99 -6.85 3.46
N ILE A 241 -7.59 -7.84 2.81
CA ILE A 241 -6.94 -9.09 2.41
C ILE A 241 -7.30 -9.40 0.95
N ASP A 242 -6.31 -9.36 0.07
CA ASP A 242 -6.46 -9.79 -1.34
C ASP A 242 -5.19 -10.53 -1.70
N VAL A 243 -5.21 -11.84 -1.51
CA VAL A 243 -4.04 -12.73 -1.65
C VAL A 243 -4.32 -13.87 -2.62
N GLN A 244 -5.33 -13.69 -3.47
CA GLN A 244 -5.65 -14.54 -4.61
C GLN A 244 -5.88 -16.01 -4.20
N GLY A 245 -6.71 -16.22 -3.18
CA GLY A 245 -7.17 -17.53 -2.71
C GLY A 245 -6.56 -18.01 -1.39
N TRP A 246 -5.64 -17.27 -0.79
CA TRP A 246 -4.98 -17.63 0.49
C TRP A 246 -5.61 -16.94 1.71
N GLU A 247 -6.79 -16.33 1.54
CA GLU A 247 -7.43 -15.47 2.53
C GLU A 247 -7.68 -16.22 3.85
N TYR A 248 -8.09 -17.48 3.78
CA TYR A 248 -8.34 -18.30 4.97
C TYR A 248 -7.10 -18.47 5.86
N HIS A 249 -5.92 -18.63 5.26
CA HIS A 249 -4.68 -18.76 6.01
C HIS A 249 -4.25 -17.45 6.64
N VAL A 250 -4.41 -16.32 5.94
CA VAL A 250 -4.21 -14.99 6.52
C VAL A 250 -5.11 -14.79 7.74
N LEU A 251 -6.40 -15.11 7.62
CA LEU A 251 -7.38 -14.97 8.69
C LEU A 251 -7.02 -15.82 9.92
N LYS A 252 -6.59 -17.08 9.72
CA LYS A 252 -6.09 -17.93 10.79
C LYS A 252 -4.85 -17.33 11.49
N GLY A 253 -3.94 -16.74 10.72
CA GLY A 253 -2.76 -16.04 11.24
C GLY A 253 -3.06 -14.72 11.95
N ALA A 254 -4.31 -14.26 11.92
CA ALA A 254 -4.80 -13.06 12.57
C ALA A 254 -5.81 -13.36 13.69
N SER A 255 -5.86 -14.62 14.16
CA SER A 255 -6.88 -15.10 15.09
C SER A 255 -7.05 -14.25 16.36
N LYS A 256 -5.95 -13.76 16.97
CA LYS A 256 -5.99 -12.92 18.18
C LYS A 256 -6.50 -11.53 17.83
N LEU A 257 -5.96 -10.91 16.77
CA LEU A 257 -6.44 -9.62 16.26
C LEU A 257 -7.95 -9.67 15.96
N LEU A 258 -8.40 -10.75 15.32
CA LEU A 258 -9.79 -10.94 14.94
C LEU A 258 -10.67 -11.30 16.14
N SER A 259 -10.13 -11.87 17.22
CA SER A 259 -10.89 -12.23 18.43
C SER A 259 -11.12 -11.06 19.39
N ARG A 260 -10.55 -9.88 19.13
CA ARG A 260 -10.77 -8.66 19.93
C ARG A 260 -12.25 -8.29 20.05
N LYS A 261 -12.61 -7.50 21.06
CA LYS A 261 -14.02 -7.13 21.30
C LYS A 261 -14.56 -6.25 20.17
N ALA A 262 -15.90 -6.17 20.04
CA ALA A 262 -16.52 -5.23 19.13
C ALA A 262 -16.04 -3.79 19.47
N GLY A 263 -15.71 -3.00 18.44
CA GLY A 263 -15.07 -1.69 18.58
C GLY A 263 -13.54 -1.73 18.54
N GLU A 264 -12.91 -2.81 19.02
CA GLU A 264 -11.45 -3.02 18.97
C GLU A 264 -11.01 -3.91 17.81
N ALA A 265 -11.89 -4.83 17.38
CA ALA A 265 -11.65 -5.69 16.23
C ALA A 265 -11.74 -4.88 14.92
N PRO A 266 -10.88 -5.16 13.92
CA PRO A 266 -10.87 -4.42 12.67
C PRO A 266 -12.12 -4.69 11.83
N TYR A 267 -12.50 -3.72 11.01
CA TYR A 267 -13.35 -4.00 9.86
C TYR A 267 -12.55 -4.82 8.85
N ILE A 268 -13.17 -5.84 8.25
CA ILE A 268 -12.48 -6.70 7.28
C ILE A 268 -13.04 -6.46 5.89
N ILE A 269 -12.15 -6.30 4.92
CA ILE A 269 -12.45 -6.42 3.49
C ILE A 269 -11.58 -7.56 2.96
N TYR A 270 -12.17 -8.58 2.35
CA TYR A 270 -11.38 -9.64 1.71
C TYR A 270 -11.96 -10.09 0.37
N GLU A 271 -11.11 -10.51 -0.56
CA GLU A 271 -11.56 -11.12 -1.82
C GLU A 271 -12.19 -12.49 -1.53
N GLU A 272 -13.44 -12.68 -1.95
CA GLU A 272 -14.16 -13.95 -1.84
C GLU A 272 -14.44 -14.51 -3.25
N ASP A 273 -13.37 -14.97 -3.91
CA ASP A 273 -13.49 -15.75 -5.15
C ASP A 273 -13.38 -17.25 -4.86
N GLU A 274 -14.53 -17.93 -4.91
CA GLU A 274 -14.64 -19.37 -4.62
C GLU A 274 -13.74 -20.24 -5.52
N ARG A 275 -13.41 -19.79 -6.74
CA ARG A 275 -12.54 -20.55 -7.65
C ARG A 275 -11.08 -20.44 -7.21
N LEU A 276 -10.63 -19.27 -6.79
CA LEU A 276 -9.29 -19.07 -6.24
C LEU A 276 -9.12 -19.78 -4.89
N LEU A 277 -10.11 -19.66 -4.00
CA LEU A 277 -10.12 -20.33 -2.71
C LEU A 277 -9.99 -21.86 -2.85
N ARG A 278 -10.77 -22.48 -3.75
CA ARG A 278 -10.68 -23.92 -4.01
C ARG A 278 -9.33 -24.34 -4.58
N ALA A 279 -8.73 -23.51 -5.44
CA ALA A 279 -7.40 -23.78 -5.98
C ALA A 279 -6.31 -23.78 -4.89
N SER A 280 -6.58 -23.11 -3.77
CA SER A 280 -5.73 -23.02 -2.58
C SER A 280 -6.23 -23.91 -1.42
N ASN A 281 -7.06 -24.92 -1.70
CA ASN A 281 -7.60 -25.88 -0.72
C ASN A 281 -8.41 -25.23 0.42
N SER A 282 -9.17 -24.18 0.12
CA SER A 282 -10.13 -23.56 1.04
C SER A 282 -11.46 -23.26 0.33
N SER A 283 -12.37 -22.58 1.01
CA SER A 283 -13.70 -22.23 0.50
C SER A 283 -14.25 -21.00 1.22
N ALA A 284 -15.18 -20.29 0.57
CA ALA A 284 -15.90 -19.19 1.20
C ALA A 284 -16.60 -19.65 2.49
N ARG A 285 -17.17 -20.86 2.49
CA ARG A 285 -17.83 -21.43 3.68
C ARG A 285 -16.89 -21.51 4.88
N GLU A 286 -15.68 -22.03 4.70
CA GLU A 286 -14.70 -22.15 5.80
C GLU A 286 -14.30 -20.78 6.35
N ILE A 287 -14.11 -19.79 5.47
CA ILE A 287 -13.84 -18.41 5.88
C ILE A 287 -15.00 -17.85 6.71
N ARG A 288 -16.25 -17.99 6.23
CA ARG A 288 -17.44 -17.50 6.95
C ARG A 288 -17.62 -18.19 8.30
N GLU A 289 -17.39 -19.50 8.38
CA GLU A 289 -17.47 -20.26 9.63
C GLU A 289 -16.39 -19.83 10.63
N PHE A 290 -15.16 -19.63 10.17
CA PHE A 290 -14.08 -19.10 11.01
C PHE A 290 -14.38 -17.69 11.52
N LEU A 291 -14.77 -16.78 10.63
CA LEU A 291 -15.11 -15.39 10.96
C LEU A 291 -16.24 -15.34 11.99
N LYS A 292 -17.27 -16.18 11.83
CA LYS A 292 -18.34 -16.35 12.81
C LYS A 292 -17.81 -16.85 14.15
N GLY A 293 -16.90 -17.83 14.14
CA GLY A 293 -16.26 -18.38 15.33
C GLY A 293 -15.48 -17.35 16.15
N VAL A 294 -14.90 -16.35 15.50
CA VAL A 294 -14.24 -15.22 16.16
C VAL A 294 -15.15 -14.01 16.36
N GLY A 295 -16.44 -14.09 16.02
CA GLY A 295 -17.47 -13.09 16.38
C GLY A 295 -17.91 -12.12 15.27
N TYR A 296 -17.46 -12.31 14.02
CA TYR A 296 -17.94 -11.54 12.87
C TYR A 296 -19.23 -12.16 12.32
N ASN A 297 -20.36 -11.67 12.81
CA ASN A 297 -21.69 -12.14 12.42
C ASN A 297 -22.33 -11.32 11.29
N HIS A 298 -21.72 -10.19 10.91
CA HIS A 298 -22.27 -9.27 9.92
C HIS A 298 -21.32 -9.14 8.75
N CYS A 299 -21.66 -9.83 7.66
CA CYS A 299 -20.90 -9.77 6.43
C CYS A 299 -21.79 -9.47 5.22
N THR A 300 -21.30 -8.65 4.30
CA THR A 300 -22.00 -8.26 3.07
C THR A 300 -21.09 -8.40 1.86
N GLN A 301 -21.63 -8.79 0.72
CA GLN A 301 -20.89 -8.98 -0.52
C GLN A 301 -20.98 -7.73 -1.41
N HIS A 302 -19.84 -7.29 -1.95
CA HIS A 302 -19.68 -6.13 -2.83
C HIS A 302 -18.81 -6.53 -4.02
N GLY A 303 -19.43 -7.04 -5.09
CA GLY A 303 -18.69 -7.64 -6.20
C GLY A 303 -18.01 -8.94 -5.75
N THR A 304 -16.70 -9.04 -5.96
CA THR A 304 -15.87 -10.15 -5.47
C THR A 304 -15.45 -9.97 -4.02
N ASP A 305 -15.64 -8.79 -3.42
CA ASP A 305 -15.18 -8.50 -2.07
C ASP A 305 -16.27 -8.79 -1.02
N ALA A 306 -15.86 -9.36 0.09
CA ALA A 306 -16.64 -9.55 1.29
C ALA A 306 -16.24 -8.51 2.34
N HIS A 307 -17.24 -7.86 2.92
CA HIS A 307 -17.09 -6.85 3.94
C HIS A 307 -17.66 -7.37 5.26
N CYS A 308 -16.85 -7.50 6.30
CA CYS A 308 -17.28 -8.06 7.58
C CYS A 308 -16.98 -7.13 8.76
N THR A 309 -17.90 -7.06 9.71
CA THR A 309 -17.74 -6.30 10.95
C THR A 309 -18.29 -7.09 12.15
N LYS A 310 -17.74 -6.80 13.33
CA LYS A 310 -18.41 -7.11 14.59
C LYS A 310 -19.33 -5.96 14.95
N LEU A 311 -20.59 -6.26 15.24
CA LEU A 311 -21.49 -5.30 15.88
C LEU A 311 -21.45 -5.58 17.39
N GLY A 312 -21.36 -4.51 18.18
CA GLY A 312 -21.42 -4.57 19.63
C GLY A 312 -22.82 -4.84 20.16
#